data_AF-A0A7W1XXM3-F1
#
_entry.id   AF-A0A7W1XXM3-F1
#
_cell.length_a   1.000
_cell.length_b   1.000
_cell.length_c   1.000
_cell.angle_alpha   90.00
_cell.angle_beta   90.00
_cell.angle_gamma   90.00
#
_symmetry.space_group_name_H-M   'P 1'
#
loop_
_entity.id
_entity.type
_entity.pdbx_description
1 polymer ?
#
loop_
_entity_poly.entity_id
_entity_poly.type
_entity_poly.pdbx_seq_one_letter_code
_entity_poly.pdbx_strand_id
1 'polypeptide(L)'
;MSFRLYKEGQGKWARGALAVILFGVGLFAAVSTADWLEGNGYGDGDLFTIPGIEFGIQARAIYTILVLLPFLLAGIWYYNKPSLSDFLIETEAELENKVTWPTRDETTRNSLVVCVTAVIILGWIMMADGLLRTVQGVVYG
;
A
#
# COMPACT_ATOMS: atom_id res chain seq x y z
N MET A 1 -33.76 -9.37 11.49
CA MET A 1 -32.54 -10.05 12.00
C MET A 1 -31.47 -8.99 12.15
N SER A 2 -30.93 -8.82 13.36
CA SER A 2 -29.87 -7.83 13.63
C SER A 2 -28.56 -8.34 13.00
N PHE A 3 -27.93 -7.52 12.16
CA PHE A 3 -26.53 -7.73 11.75
C PHE A 3 -25.68 -7.63 13.02
N ARG A 4 -25.19 -8.77 13.51
CA ARG A 4 -24.20 -8.84 14.59
C ARG A 4 -22.85 -9.14 13.97
N LEU A 5 -21.84 -8.37 14.34
CA LEU A 5 -20.49 -8.56 13.84
C LEU A 5 -19.87 -9.79 14.53
N TYR A 6 -19.13 -10.60 13.77
CA TYR A 6 -18.46 -11.77 14.32
C TYR A 6 -17.37 -11.35 15.32
N LYS A 7 -17.50 -11.78 16.60
CA LYS A 7 -16.59 -11.45 17.72
C LYS A 7 -16.27 -9.96 17.82
N GLU A 8 -17.29 -9.18 18.20
CA GLU A 8 -17.20 -7.73 18.32
C GLU A 8 -16.09 -7.33 19.31
N GLY A 9 -15.18 -6.46 18.88
CA GLY A 9 -14.14 -5.88 19.73
C GLY A 9 -12.74 -6.49 19.60
N GLN A 10 -12.60 -7.67 19.00
CA GLN A 10 -11.30 -8.34 18.81
C GLN A 10 -10.82 -8.22 17.36
N GLY A 11 -9.50 -8.12 17.15
CA GLY A 11 -8.92 -8.08 15.80
C GLY A 11 -9.19 -6.77 15.05
N LYS A 12 -9.42 -5.66 15.78
CA LYS A 12 -9.87 -4.39 15.17
C LYS A 12 -8.84 -3.85 14.19
N TRP A 13 -7.56 -3.95 14.53
CA TRP A 13 -6.48 -3.41 13.71
C TRP A 13 -6.22 -4.30 12.51
N ALA A 14 -6.13 -5.62 12.69
CA ALA A 14 -5.88 -6.54 11.59
C ALA A 14 -7.03 -6.57 10.57
N ARG A 15 -8.29 -6.55 11.04
CA ARG A 15 -9.46 -6.50 10.15
C ARG A 15 -9.66 -5.12 9.51
N GLY A 16 -9.36 -4.06 10.25
CA GLY A 16 -9.34 -2.70 9.72
C GLY A 16 -8.31 -2.55 8.59
N ALA A 17 -7.11 -3.09 8.78
CA ALA A 17 -6.07 -3.10 7.76
C ALA A 17 -6.51 -3.85 6.49
N LEU A 18 -7.13 -5.02 6.63
CA LEU A 18 -7.69 -5.76 5.48
C LEU A 18 -8.74 -4.93 4.71
N ALA A 19 -9.66 -4.28 5.42
CA ALA A 19 -10.67 -3.43 4.80
C ALA A 19 -10.06 -2.23 4.07
N VAL A 20 -9.07 -1.57 4.68
CA VAL A 20 -8.35 -0.43 4.08
C VAL A 20 -7.56 -0.86 2.84
N ILE A 21 -6.88 -2.01 2.87
CA ILE A 21 -6.15 -2.54 1.73
C ILE A 21 -7.10 -2.86 0.58
N LEU A 22 -8.20 -3.56 0.84
CA LEU A 22 -9.20 -3.88 -0.20
C LEU A 22 -9.82 -2.63 -0.79
N PHE A 23 -10.09 -1.61 0.04
CA PHE A 23 -10.57 -0.33 -0.44
C PHE A 23 -9.53 0.41 -1.29
N GLY A 24 -8.26 0.46 -0.85
CA GLY A 24 -7.18 1.09 -1.59
C GLY A 24 -6.93 0.44 -2.94
N VAL A 25 -6.93 -0.90 -2.99
CA VAL A 25 -6.85 -1.67 -4.24
C VAL A 25 -8.06 -1.40 -5.12
N GLY A 26 -9.27 -1.35 -4.55
CA GLY A 26 -10.49 -1.02 -5.28
C GLY A 26 -10.45 0.38 -5.90
N LEU A 27 -9.96 1.38 -5.15
CA LEU A 27 -9.77 2.75 -5.66
C LEU A 27 -8.74 2.79 -6.78
N PHE A 28 -7.59 2.14 -6.59
CA PHE A 28 -6.56 2.08 -7.63
C PHE A 28 -7.08 1.40 -8.90
N ALA A 29 -7.80 0.29 -8.76
CA ALA A 29 -8.43 -0.42 -9.88
C ALA A 29 -9.47 0.46 -10.58
N ALA A 30 -10.28 1.19 -9.84
CA ALA A 30 -11.28 2.11 -10.38
C ALA A 30 -10.63 3.24 -11.19
N VAL A 31 -9.62 3.93 -10.62
CA VAL A 31 -8.89 5.01 -11.31
C VAL A 31 -8.15 4.48 -12.53
N SER A 32 -7.40 3.38 -12.39
CA SER A 32 -6.67 2.78 -13.51
C SER A 32 -7.60 2.33 -14.65
N THR A 33 -8.80 1.86 -14.33
CA THR A 33 -9.79 1.49 -15.36
C THR A 33 -10.37 2.74 -16.03
N ALA A 34 -10.62 3.81 -15.28
CA ALA A 34 -11.10 5.09 -15.82
C ALA A 34 -10.09 5.72 -16.79
N ASP A 35 -8.81 5.75 -16.41
CA ASP A 35 -7.72 6.27 -17.26
C ASP A 35 -7.56 5.44 -18.54
N TRP A 36 -7.65 4.11 -18.42
CA TRP A 36 -7.60 3.23 -19.58
C TRP A 36 -8.78 3.45 -20.53
N LEU A 37 -9.98 3.66 -19.99
CA LEU A 37 -11.19 3.86 -20.80
C LEU A 37 -11.13 5.20 -21.56
N GLU A 38 -10.64 6.25 -20.90
CA GLU A 38 -10.38 7.56 -21.52
C GLU A 38 -9.34 7.47 -22.63
N GLY A 39 -8.20 6.81 -22.38
CA GLY A 39 -7.12 6.67 -23.36
C GLY A 39 -7.52 5.88 -24.62
N ASN A 40 -8.58 5.07 -24.55
CA ASN A 40 -9.12 4.32 -25.68
C ASN A 40 -10.37 4.98 -26.31
N GLY A 41 -10.81 6.15 -25.83
CA GLY A 41 -11.96 6.87 -26.37
C GLY A 41 -13.32 6.20 -26.10
N TYR A 42 -13.39 5.30 -25.12
CA TYR A 42 -14.64 4.63 -24.76
C TYR A 42 -15.38 5.43 -23.69
N GLY A 43 -16.70 5.60 -23.86
CA GLY A 43 -17.55 6.14 -22.80
C GLY A 43 -17.41 7.64 -22.52
N ASP A 44 -16.87 8.41 -23.49
CA ASP A 44 -16.75 9.88 -23.46
C ASP A 44 -18.05 10.60 -23.84
N GLY A 45 -19.06 9.85 -24.29
CA GLY A 45 -20.40 10.38 -24.52
C GLY A 45 -21.17 10.60 -23.21
N ASP A 46 -21.67 11.81 -23.01
CA ASP A 46 -22.61 12.13 -21.92
C ASP A 46 -23.93 11.39 -22.16
N LEU A 47 -24.28 10.46 -21.25
CA LEU A 47 -25.52 9.69 -21.35
C LEU A 47 -26.72 10.48 -20.80
N PHE A 48 -26.49 11.25 -19.74
CA PHE A 48 -27.51 12.06 -19.09
C PHE A 48 -26.88 13.29 -18.44
N THR A 49 -27.29 14.48 -18.87
CA THR A 49 -26.91 15.75 -18.23
C THR A 49 -27.99 16.11 -17.22
N ILE A 50 -27.63 16.25 -15.94
CA ILE A 50 -28.57 16.69 -14.92
C ILE A 50 -28.80 18.20 -15.11
N PRO A 51 -30.04 18.66 -15.37
CA PRO A 51 -30.29 20.09 -15.54
C PRO A 51 -30.03 20.81 -14.20
N GLY A 52 -29.00 21.66 -14.16
CA GLY A 52 -28.60 22.46 -12.99
C GLY A 52 -27.18 22.18 -12.47
N ILE A 53 -26.53 21.10 -12.90
CA ILE A 53 -25.12 20.82 -12.64
C ILE A 53 -24.55 20.30 -13.96
N GLU A 54 -23.53 20.95 -14.52
CA GLU A 54 -22.84 20.51 -15.75
C GLU A 54 -22.04 19.20 -15.56
N PHE A 55 -22.50 18.31 -14.68
CA PHE A 55 -22.03 16.94 -14.55
C PHE A 55 -22.88 16.05 -15.47
N GLY A 56 -22.33 15.71 -16.63
CA GLY A 56 -22.82 14.61 -17.45
C GLY A 56 -22.49 13.28 -16.77
N ILE A 57 -23.49 12.41 -16.57
CA ILE A 57 -23.24 11.02 -16.19
C ILE A 57 -22.73 10.31 -17.44
N GLN A 58 -21.42 10.09 -17.49
CA GLN A 58 -20.75 9.38 -18.58
C GLN A 58 -20.78 7.87 -18.34
N ALA A 59 -20.79 7.08 -19.42
CA ALA A 59 -20.70 5.62 -19.33
C ALA A 59 -19.45 5.18 -18.53
N ARG A 60 -18.37 5.95 -18.65
CA ARG A 60 -17.13 5.80 -17.87
C ARG A 60 -17.34 5.76 -16.36
N ALA A 61 -18.17 6.66 -15.82
CA ALA A 61 -18.44 6.72 -14.39
C ALA A 61 -19.15 5.46 -13.89
N ILE A 62 -20.06 4.91 -14.70
CA ILE A 62 -20.80 3.67 -14.39
C ILE A 62 -19.84 2.49 -14.33
N TYR A 63 -18.96 2.33 -15.33
CA TYR A 63 -17.95 1.26 -15.33
C TYR A 63 -17.01 1.37 -14.13
N THR A 64 -16.57 2.57 -13.80
CA THR A 64 -15.70 2.83 -12.64
C THR A 64 -16.35 2.39 -11.32
N ILE A 65 -17.63 2.72 -11.13
CA ILE A 65 -18.41 2.31 -9.96
C ILE A 65 -18.59 0.78 -9.95
N LEU A 66 -18.89 0.17 -11.10
CA LEU A 66 -19.04 -1.28 -11.22
C LEU A 66 -17.75 -2.03 -10.88
N VAL A 67 -16.58 -1.46 -11.15
CA VAL A 67 -15.30 -2.02 -10.72
C VAL A 67 -15.10 -1.86 -9.21
N LEU A 68 -15.44 -0.71 -8.62
CA LEU A 68 -15.23 -0.43 -7.20
C LEU A 68 -16.16 -1.25 -6.28
N LEU A 69 -17.42 -1.42 -6.68
CA LEU A 69 -18.48 -2.06 -5.90
C LEU A 69 -18.14 -3.47 -5.40
N PRO A 70 -17.61 -4.42 -6.22
CA PRO A 70 -17.21 -5.74 -5.72
C PRO A 70 -16.11 -5.67 -4.68
N PHE A 71 -15.16 -4.72 -4.75
CA PHE A 71 -14.13 -4.58 -3.71
C PHE A 71 -14.72 -4.13 -2.37
N LEU A 72 -15.69 -3.21 -2.39
CA LEU A 72 -16.41 -2.78 -1.19
C LEU A 72 -17.21 -3.93 -0.57
N LEU A 73 -17.99 -4.65 -1.38
CA LEU A 73 -18.77 -5.79 -0.93
C LEU A 73 -17.88 -6.93 -0.42
N ALA A 74 -16.79 -7.22 -1.12
CA ALA A 74 -15.80 -8.19 -0.70
C ALA A 74 -15.17 -7.79 0.64
N GLY A 75 -14.87 -6.50 0.85
CA GLY A 75 -14.38 -5.98 2.12
C GLY A 75 -15.32 -6.30 3.29
N ILE A 76 -16.61 -6.01 3.14
CA ILE A 76 -17.63 -6.31 4.17
C ILE A 76 -17.77 -7.82 4.38
N TRP A 77 -17.78 -8.60 3.30
CA TRP A 77 -17.94 -10.05 3.38
C TRP A 77 -16.74 -10.73 4.06
N TYR A 78 -15.52 -10.37 3.67
CA TYR A 78 -14.29 -10.89 4.28
C TYR A 78 -14.14 -10.44 5.74
N TYR A 79 -14.56 -9.22 6.07
CA TYR A 79 -14.56 -8.72 7.44
C TYR A 79 -15.41 -9.60 8.38
N ASN A 80 -16.50 -10.18 7.89
CA ASN A 80 -17.39 -11.03 8.69
C ASN A 80 -17.15 -12.55 8.51
N LYS A 81 -16.22 -12.95 7.65
CA LYS A 81 -15.96 -14.36 7.38
C LYS A 81 -15.19 -14.98 8.57
N PRO A 82 -15.73 -16.02 9.24
CA PRO A 82 -15.19 -16.52 10.52
C PRO A 82 -13.75 -17.03 10.41
N SER A 83 -13.42 -17.82 9.39
CA SER A 83 -12.06 -18.37 9.20
C SER A 83 -10.99 -17.30 9.03
N LEU A 84 -11.27 -16.22 8.28
CA LEU A 84 -10.31 -15.11 8.14
C LEU A 84 -10.28 -14.25 9.40
N SER A 85 -11.45 -14.00 9.97
CA SER A 85 -11.61 -13.25 11.21
C SER A 85 -10.85 -13.85 12.39
N ASP A 86 -10.85 -15.17 12.51
CA ASP A 86 -10.11 -15.88 13.56
C ASP A 86 -8.61 -15.85 13.30
N PHE A 87 -8.18 -16.10 12.05
CA PHE A 87 -6.77 -15.99 11.68
C PHE A 87 -6.19 -14.59 11.92
N LEU A 88 -6.94 -13.54 11.58
CA LEU A 88 -6.52 -12.15 11.80
C LEU A 88 -6.45 -11.80 13.29
N ILE A 89 -7.38 -12.31 14.11
CA ILE A 89 -7.30 -12.13 15.57
C ILE A 89 -6.06 -12.83 16.12
N GLU A 90 -5.82 -14.08 15.72
CA GLU A 90 -4.67 -14.86 16.19
C GLU A 90 -3.35 -14.20 15.77
N THR A 91 -3.27 -13.72 14.53
CA THR A 91 -2.10 -12.98 14.03
C THR A 91 -1.88 -11.68 14.81
N GLU A 92 -2.94 -10.90 15.09
CA GLU A 92 -2.83 -9.68 15.91
C GLU A 92 -2.29 -10.00 17.31
N ALA A 93 -2.82 -11.06 17.94
CA ALA A 93 -2.36 -11.51 19.24
C ALA A 93 -0.91 -12.01 19.22
N GLU A 94 -0.49 -12.72 18.16
CA GLU A 94 0.90 -13.17 18.02
C GLU A 94 1.85 -11.98 17.82
N LEU A 95 1.48 -11.01 17.00
CA LEU A 95 2.28 -9.80 16.75
C LEU A 95 2.39 -8.89 17.99
N GLU A 96 1.38 -8.84 18.85
CA GLU A 96 1.42 -8.04 20.07
C GLU A 96 2.25 -8.70 21.18
N ASN A 97 2.09 -10.01 21.37
CA ASN A 97 2.69 -10.70 22.52
C ASN A 97 4.08 -11.28 22.24
N LYS A 98 4.36 -11.68 20.99
CA LYS A 98 5.57 -12.41 20.63
C LYS A 98 6.61 -11.53 19.94
N VAL A 99 6.18 -10.50 19.22
CA VAL A 99 7.08 -9.60 18.50
C VAL A 99 7.43 -8.42 19.40
N THR A 100 8.70 -8.34 19.79
CA THR A 100 9.24 -7.19 20.49
C THR A 100 9.47 -6.05 19.50
N TRP A 101 8.48 -5.17 19.36
CA TRP A 101 8.61 -3.96 18.55
C TRP A 101 9.68 -3.04 19.15
N PRO A 102 10.72 -2.65 18.38
CA PRO A 102 11.78 -1.81 18.90
C PRO A 102 11.25 -0.43 19.24
N THR A 103 11.80 0.16 20.30
CA THR A 103 11.52 1.56 20.62
C THR A 103 12.11 2.50 19.55
N ARG A 104 11.63 3.75 19.49
CA ARG A 104 12.16 4.75 18.54
C ARG A 104 13.67 4.97 18.73
N ASP A 105 14.14 4.90 19.97
CA ASP A 105 15.55 5.07 20.32
C ASP A 105 16.40 3.88 19.86
N GLU A 106 15.91 2.65 20.05
CA GLU A 106 16.58 1.45 19.54
C GLU A 106 16.65 1.44 18.01
N THR A 107 15.56 1.83 17.34
CA THR A 107 15.52 1.92 15.88
C THR A 107 16.53 2.94 15.35
N THR A 108 16.65 4.09 16.02
CA THR A 108 17.60 5.15 15.65
C THR A 108 19.04 4.68 15.86
N ARG A 109 19.32 4.04 17.00
CA ARG A 109 20.66 3.50 17.29
C ARG A 109 21.06 2.40 16.30
N ASN A 110 20.15 1.48 15.98
CA ASN A 110 20.41 0.42 15.01
C ASN A 110 20.65 0.98 13.60
N SER A 111 19.81 1.93 13.16
CA SER A 111 19.99 2.59 11.86
C SER A 111 21.29 3.38 11.77
N LEU A 112 21.67 4.07 12.86
CA LEU A 112 22.91 4.84 12.93
C LEU A 112 24.15 3.95 12.76
N VAL A 113 24.17 2.76 13.37
CA VAL A 113 25.27 1.80 13.18
C VAL A 113 25.41 1.44 11.70
N VAL A 114 24.31 1.16 11.00
CA VAL A 114 24.32 0.83 9.57
C VAL A 114 24.79 2.02 8.72
N CYS A 115 24.35 3.24 9.04
CA CYS A 115 24.83 4.44 8.34
C CYS A 115 26.33 4.65 8.54
N VAL A 116 26.85 4.46 9.75
CA VAL A 116 28.27 4.61 10.06
C VAL A 116 29.09 3.55 9.32
N THR A 117 28.65 2.28 9.30
CA THR A 117 29.36 1.23 8.56
C THR A 117 29.37 1.51 7.06
N ALA A 118 28.27 2.00 6.49
CA ALA A 118 28.21 2.41 5.09
C ALA A 118 29.20 3.55 4.78
N VAL A 119 29.31 4.56 5.65
CA VAL A 119 30.25 5.68 5.48
C VAL A 119 31.71 5.19 5.55
N ILE A 120 32.03 4.28 6.46
CA ILE A 120 33.38 3.70 6.57
C ILE A 120 33.75 2.95 5.29
N ILE A 121 32.83 2.11 4.78
CA ILE A 121 33.04 1.38 3.52
C ILE A 121 33.22 2.35 2.35
N LEU A 122 32.39 3.40 2.27
CA LEU A 122 32.51 4.44 1.26
C LEU A 122 33.88 5.13 1.32
N GLY A 123 34.34 5.51 2.51
CA GLY A 123 35.67 6.11 2.70
C GLY A 123 36.80 5.17 2.26
N TRP A 124 36.69 3.88 2.57
CA TRP A 124 37.67 2.87 2.14
C TRP A 124 37.72 2.75 0.61
N ILE A 125 36.57 2.64 -0.05
CA ILE A 125 36.50 2.55 -1.52
C ILE A 125 37.09 3.81 -2.15
N MET A 126 36.74 4.99 -1.65
CA MET A 126 37.31 6.26 -2.16
C MET A 126 38.84 6.32 -2.01
N MET A 127 39.39 5.84 -0.89
CA MET A 127 40.83 5.77 -0.69
C MET A 127 41.49 4.78 -1.66
N ALA A 128 40.91 3.60 -1.82
CA ALA A 128 41.42 2.58 -2.75
C ALA A 128 41.42 3.10 -4.20
N ASP A 129 40.31 3.69 -4.65
CA ASP A 129 40.19 4.27 -5.98
C ASP A 129 41.17 5.43 -6.20
N GLY A 130 41.31 6.32 -5.21
CA GLY A 130 42.27 7.44 -5.27
C GLY A 130 43.72 6.97 -5.37
N LEU A 131 44.09 5.95 -4.59
CA LEU A 131 45.43 5.35 -4.63
C LEU A 131 45.69 4.67 -5.96
N LEU A 132 44.76 3.85 -6.45
CA LEU A 132 44.89 3.18 -7.74
C LEU A 132 45.03 4.17 -8.90
N ARG A 133 44.22 5.25 -8.91
CA ARG A 133 44.33 6.32 -9.91
C ARG A 133 45.69 7.01 -9.87
N THR A 134 46.22 7.27 -8.69
CA THR A 134 47.53 7.90 -8.51
C THR A 134 48.65 6.99 -9.04
N VAL A 135 48.61 5.70 -8.68
CA VAL A 135 49.59 4.71 -9.17
C VAL A 135 49.52 4.56 -10.68
N GLN A 136 48.32 4.48 -11.26
CA GLN A 136 48.14 4.42 -12.71
C GLN A 136 48.72 5.67 -13.40
N GLY A 137 48.51 6.86 -12.85
CA GLY A 137 49.08 8.10 -13.38
C GLY A 137 50.61 8.16 -13.33
N VAL A 138 51.24 7.48 -12.37
CA VAL A 138 52.72 7.41 -12.27
C VAL A 138 53.31 6.34 -13.21
N VAL A 139 52.57 5.26 -13.47
CA VAL A 139 53.06 4.13 -14.29
C VAL A 139 52.79 4.35 -15.78
N TYR A 140 51.64 4.91 -16.14
CA TYR A 140 51.21 5.14 -17.52
C TYR A 140 51.27 6.60 -17.97
N GLY A 141 51.57 7.53 -17.07
CA GLY A 141 51.90 8.92 -17.38
C GLY A 141 53.40 9.10 -17.63
#